data_AF-A0A5C9E0N1-F1
#
_entry.id   AF-A0A5C9E0N1-F1
#
_cell.length_a   1.000
_cell.length_b   1.000
_cell.length_c   1.000
_cell.angle_alpha   90.00
_cell.angle_beta   90.00
_cell.angle_gamma   90.00
#
_symmetry.space_group_name_H-M   'P 1'
#
loop_
_entity.id
_entity.type
_entity.pdbx_description
1 polymer ?
#
loop_
_entity_poly.entity_id
_entity_poly.type
_entity_poly.pdbx_seq_one_letter_code
_entity_poly.pdbx_strand_id
1 'polypeptide(L)'
;MPEFSFRQYCSVCGNKIQHTIKVAIAPEMTRAEVTCDKCQDHTNMLLTTCPDCLKAFQYFISDLDFVEEVQRLSGAYVRLIAGIRDSLKEVIEEFKVPVPKKWSVGLECTCGNEFTAEVPLPQLEDMKSGTS
;
A
#
# COMPACT_ATOMS: atom_id res chain seq x y z
N MET A 1 12.23 15.22 3.95
CA MET A 1 11.22 14.83 2.95
C MET A 1 10.78 16.08 2.21
N PRO A 2 10.89 16.10 0.86
CA PRO A 2 10.39 17.20 0.03
C PRO A 2 8.87 17.37 0.17
N GLU A 3 8.40 18.60 -0.01
CA GLU A 3 6.97 18.93 -0.01
C GLU A 3 6.42 18.91 -1.42
N PHE A 4 5.27 18.28 -1.60
CA PHE A 4 4.55 18.21 -2.86
C PHE A 4 3.20 18.90 -2.72
N SER A 5 3.03 19.99 -3.45
CA SER A 5 1.75 20.68 -3.57
C SER A 5 1.04 20.25 -4.83
N PHE A 6 -0.22 19.86 -4.71
CA PHE A 6 -1.04 19.49 -5.86
C PHE A 6 -2.45 20.04 -5.71
N ARG A 7 -3.16 19.99 -6.84
CA ARG A 7 -4.54 20.42 -6.97
C ARG A 7 -5.32 19.29 -7.62
N GLN A 8 -6.41 18.90 -6.97
CA GLN A 8 -7.35 17.91 -7.51
C GLN A 8 -8.78 18.40 -7.34
N TYR A 9 -9.71 17.71 -7.99
CA TYR A 9 -11.14 17.93 -7.83
C TYR A 9 -11.73 16.68 -7.18
N CYS A 10 -12.57 16.85 -6.17
CA CYS A 10 -13.30 15.74 -5.55
C CYS A 10 -14.12 14.99 -6.61
N SER A 11 -13.93 13.68 -6.68
CA SER A 11 -14.64 12.77 -7.59
C SER A 11 -16.16 12.80 -7.39
N VAL A 12 -16.61 13.08 -6.16
CA VAL A 12 -18.03 13.10 -5.79
C VAL A 12 -18.69 14.46 -6.06
N CYS A 13 -18.16 15.55 -5.50
CA CYS A 13 -18.85 16.85 -5.51
C CYS A 13 -18.20 17.92 -6.41
N GLY A 14 -17.07 17.59 -7.07
CA GLY A 14 -16.33 18.50 -7.93
C GLY A 14 -15.65 19.67 -7.20
N ASN A 15 -15.65 19.68 -5.86
CA ASN A 15 -14.97 20.73 -5.11
C ASN A 15 -13.47 20.68 -5.37
N LYS A 16 -12.87 21.86 -5.58
CA LYS A 16 -11.43 21.99 -5.78
C LYS A 16 -10.72 21.83 -4.44
N ILE A 17 -9.74 20.96 -4.41
CA ILE A 17 -8.93 20.66 -3.24
C ILE A 17 -7.46 21.01 -3.56
N GLN A 18 -6.80 21.68 -2.63
CA GLN A 18 -5.37 22.00 -2.72
C GLN A 18 -4.68 21.58 -1.43
N HIS A 19 -3.71 20.69 -1.54
CA HIS A 19 -2.94 20.18 -0.40
C HIS A 19 -1.45 20.26 -0.65
N THR A 20 -0.70 20.29 0.45
CA THR A 20 0.73 20.12 0.49
C THR A 20 1.04 18.94 1.40
N ILE A 21 1.75 17.95 0.88
CA ILE A 21 2.07 16.70 1.58
C ILE A 21 3.59 16.50 1.55
N LYS A 22 4.16 16.00 2.65
CA LYS A 22 5.57 15.60 2.67
C LYS A 22 5.69 14.22 2.03
N VAL A 23 6.51 14.11 0.99
CA VAL A 23 6.64 12.88 0.20
C VAL A 23 8.00 12.25 0.43
N ALA A 24 8.02 10.92 0.54
CA ALA A 24 9.24 10.13 0.68
C ALA A 24 10.02 10.12 -0.64
N ILE A 25 11.31 9.76 -0.56
CA ILE A 25 12.16 9.60 -1.74
C ILE A 25 12.16 8.12 -2.12
N ALA A 26 12.01 7.82 -3.42
CA ALA A 26 12.03 6.44 -3.93
C ALA A 26 13.32 5.74 -3.47
N PRO A 27 13.25 4.44 -3.11
CA PRO A 27 12.14 3.50 -3.31
C PRO A 27 11.03 3.57 -2.26
N GLU A 28 11.10 4.47 -1.28
CA GLU A 28 10.03 4.62 -0.29
C GLU A 28 8.80 5.32 -0.88
N MET A 29 7.62 4.94 -0.39
CA MET A 29 6.35 5.55 -0.78
C MET A 29 5.67 6.20 0.42
N THR A 30 5.07 7.36 0.19
CA THR A 30 4.15 8.01 1.13
C THR A 30 2.72 7.61 0.77
N ARG A 31 2.05 6.97 1.73
CA ARG A 31 0.60 6.79 1.74
C ARG A 31 -0.03 8.04 2.35
N ALA A 32 -0.97 8.65 1.63
CA ALA A 32 -1.67 9.84 2.09
C ALA A 32 -3.16 9.72 1.84
N GLU A 33 -3.96 10.29 2.73
CA GLU A 33 -5.39 10.45 2.56
C GLU A 33 -5.73 11.94 2.47
N VAL A 34 -6.60 12.28 1.54
CA VAL A 34 -7.13 13.64 1.35
C VAL A 34 -8.63 13.61 1.55
N THR A 35 -9.10 14.41 2.50
CA THR A 35 -10.54 14.58 2.77
C THR A 35 -11.07 15.82 2.05
N CYS A 36 -12.21 15.69 1.38
CA CYS A 36 -12.90 16.83 0.78
C CYS A 36 -13.64 17.64 1.85
N ASP A 37 -13.26 18.90 2.06
CA ASP A 37 -13.93 19.78 3.04
C ASP A 37 -15.45 19.93 2.83
N LYS A 38 -15.92 19.79 1.59
CA LYS A 38 -17.33 20.02 1.22
C LYS A 38 -18.23 18.82 1.47
N CYS A 39 -17.83 17.61 1.06
CA CYS A 39 -18.67 16.42 1.15
C CYS A 39 -18.08 15.32 2.04
N GLN A 40 -16.92 15.56 2.66
CA GLN A 40 -16.21 14.63 3.54
C GLN A 40 -15.84 13.30 2.88
N ASP A 41 -15.78 13.29 1.55
CA ASP A 41 -15.30 12.15 0.78
C ASP A 41 -13.77 12.04 0.89
N HIS A 42 -13.25 10.81 0.85
CA HIS A 42 -11.84 10.52 1.07
C HIS A 42 -11.20 9.97 -0.21
N THR A 43 -10.05 10.52 -0.56
CA THR A 43 -9.23 10.02 -1.66
C THR A 43 -7.86 9.59 -1.12
N ASN A 44 -7.52 8.34 -1.33
CA ASN A 44 -6.25 7.74 -0.97
C ASN A 44 -5.24 7.89 -2.10
N MET A 45 -3.99 8.16 -1.73
CA MET A 45 -2.90 8.44 -2.66
C MET A 45 -1.63 7.68 -2.28
N LEU A 46 -0.91 7.23 -3.30
CA LEU A 46 0.47 6.73 -3.18
C LEU A 46 1.41 7.65 -3.95
N LEU A 47 2.33 8.27 -3.21
CA LEU A 47 3.21 9.32 -3.69
C LEU A 47 4.68 8.94 -3.43
N THR A 48 5.56 9.36 -4.32
CA THR A 48 7.02 9.25 -4.09
C THR A 48 7.76 10.36 -4.83
N THR A 49 9.02 10.59 -4.48
CA THR A 49 9.91 11.55 -5.12
C THR A 49 11.08 10.84 -5.77
N CYS A 50 11.36 11.17 -7.03
CA CYS A 50 12.55 10.66 -7.70
C CYS A 50 13.83 11.20 -7.02
N PRO A 51 14.78 10.35 -6.59
CA PRO A 51 16.04 10.80 -6.01
C PRO A 51 16.89 11.63 -6.99
N ASP A 52 16.78 11.40 -8.29
CA ASP A 52 17.65 12.02 -9.29
C ASP A 52 17.15 13.39 -9.75
N CYS A 53 15.87 13.49 -10.15
CA CYS A 53 15.29 14.74 -10.66
C CYS A 53 14.47 15.51 -9.60
N LEU A 54 14.31 14.93 -8.40
CA LEU A 54 13.58 15.50 -7.26
C LEU A 54 12.12 15.86 -7.54
N LYS A 55 11.55 15.37 -8.65
CA LYS A 55 10.12 15.51 -8.95
C LYS A 55 9.35 14.47 -8.15
N ALA A 56 8.37 14.95 -7.41
CA ALA A 56 7.34 14.08 -6.85
C ALA A 56 6.37 13.66 -7.93
N PHE A 57 5.96 12.41 -7.90
CA PHE A 57 4.99 11.84 -8.81
C PHE A 57 4.00 10.94 -8.07
N GLN A 58 2.83 10.82 -8.68
CA GLN A 58 1.68 10.10 -8.15
C GLN A 58 1.66 8.73 -8.80
N TYR A 59 1.74 7.68 -8.00
CA TYR A 59 1.62 6.32 -8.50
C TYR A 59 0.16 5.90 -8.60
N PHE A 60 -0.62 6.22 -7.56
CA PHE A 60 -2.01 5.80 -7.47
C PHE A 60 -2.86 6.85 -6.76
N ILE A 61 -4.09 7.03 -7.25
CA ILE A 61 -5.13 7.87 -6.64
C ILE A 61 -6.44 7.09 -6.76
N SER A 62 -7.10 6.83 -5.63
CA SER A 62 -8.39 6.14 -5.60
C SER A 62 -9.10 6.40 -4.29
N ASP A 63 -10.41 6.26 -4.27
CA ASP A 63 -11.18 6.25 -3.03
C ASP A 63 -10.86 4.99 -2.19
N LEU A 64 -10.37 3.92 -2.84
CA LEU A 64 -9.86 2.73 -2.16
C LEU A 64 -8.43 2.91 -1.68
N ASP A 65 -8.18 2.46 -0.46
CA ASP A 65 -6.82 2.35 0.04
C ASP A 65 -6.16 1.05 -0.44
N PHE A 66 -5.51 1.11 -1.59
CA PHE A 66 -5.01 -0.09 -2.26
C PHE A 66 -3.95 -0.84 -1.45
N VAL A 67 -3.09 -0.15 -0.70
CA VAL A 67 -2.08 -0.81 0.14
C VAL A 67 -2.76 -1.61 1.24
N GLU A 68 -3.73 -1.00 1.91
CA GLU A 68 -4.48 -1.69 2.97
C GLU A 68 -5.32 -2.84 2.42
N GLU A 69 -5.97 -2.67 1.28
CA GLU A 69 -6.76 -3.73 0.65
C GLU A 69 -5.89 -4.93 0.25
N VAL A 70 -4.71 -4.70 -0.33
CA VAL A 70 -3.74 -5.77 -0.63
C VAL A 70 -3.28 -6.47 0.65
N GLN A 71 -2.98 -5.72 1.72
CA GLN A 71 -2.60 -6.29 3.01
C GLN A 71 -3.72 -7.12 3.64
N ARG A 72 -4.97 -6.64 3.59
CA ARG A 72 -6.16 -7.35 4.11
C ARG A 72 -6.39 -8.65 3.35
N LEU A 73 -6.36 -8.62 2.02
CA LEU A 73 -6.51 -9.81 1.17
C LEU A 73 -5.40 -10.83 1.44
N SER A 74 -4.15 -10.38 1.49
CA SER A 74 -3.02 -11.24 1.84
C SER A 74 -3.18 -11.85 3.24
N GLY A 75 -3.61 -11.05 4.22
CA GLY A 75 -3.87 -11.53 5.57
C GLY A 75 -5.00 -12.54 5.67
N ALA A 76 -6.06 -12.40 4.86
CA ALA A 76 -7.15 -13.39 4.78
C ALA A 76 -6.64 -14.71 4.19
N TYR A 77 -5.84 -14.63 3.12
CA TYR A 77 -5.21 -15.80 2.48
C TYR A 77 -4.29 -16.56 3.44
N VAL A 78 -3.44 -15.84 4.17
CA VAL A 78 -2.55 -16.41 5.19
C VAL A 78 -3.34 -17.09 6.31
N ARG A 79 -4.43 -16.48 6.79
CA ARG A 79 -5.30 -17.08 7.81
C ARG A 79 -5.98 -18.37 7.32
N LEU A 80 -6.41 -18.41 6.07
CA LEU A 80 -6.96 -19.62 5.47
C LEU A 80 -5.93 -20.75 5.43
N ILE A 81 -4.71 -20.44 4.98
CA ILE A 81 -3.59 -21.41 4.94
C ILE A 81 -3.26 -21.91 6.35
N ALA A 82 -3.21 -21.01 7.34
CA ALA A 82 -2.97 -21.38 8.73
C ALA A 82 -4.07 -22.31 9.27
N GLY A 83 -5.35 -22.03 8.97
CA GLY A 83 -6.46 -22.90 9.36
C GLY A 83 -6.34 -24.30 8.75
N ILE A 84 -5.96 -24.41 7.47
CA ILE A 84 -5.72 -25.69 6.81
C ILE A 84 -4.57 -26.45 7.49
N ARG A 85 -3.43 -25.79 7.71
CA ARG A 85 -2.27 -26.36 8.41
C ARG A 85 -2.68 -26.94 9.76
N ASP A 86 -3.39 -26.15 10.56
CA ASP A 86 -3.76 -26.51 11.93
C ASP A 86 -4.76 -27.67 11.95
N SER A 87 -5.64 -27.77 10.95
CA SER A 87 -6.57 -28.91 10.78
C SER A 87 -5.89 -30.23 10.39
N LEU A 88 -4.73 -30.16 9.73
CA LEU A 88 -4.00 -31.33 9.23
C LEU A 88 -2.82 -31.74 10.12
N LYS A 89 -2.52 -30.99 11.20
CA LYS A 89 -1.31 -31.13 12.02
C LYS A 89 -1.04 -32.54 12.56
N GLU A 90 -2.07 -33.36 12.71
CA GLU A 90 -1.96 -34.74 13.24
C GLU A 90 -1.74 -35.78 12.14
N VAL A 91 -1.91 -35.39 10.88
CA VAL A 91 -1.88 -36.27 9.71
C VAL A 91 -0.63 -36.03 8.86
N ILE A 92 -0.13 -34.80 8.85
CA ILE A 92 1.03 -34.41 8.04
C ILE A 92 2.22 -34.03 8.91
N GLU A 93 3.40 -34.52 8.56
CA GLU A 93 4.66 -34.17 9.25
C GLU A 93 5.11 -32.74 8.89
N GLU A 94 4.82 -32.30 7.67
CA GLU A 94 5.25 -30.99 7.17
C GLU A 94 4.17 -30.32 6.32
N PHE A 95 4.01 -29.01 6.52
CA PHE A 95 3.11 -28.16 5.74
C PHE A 95 3.85 -26.91 5.28
N LYS A 96 4.26 -26.91 4.01
CA LYS A 96 4.97 -25.79 3.37
C LYS A 96 4.12 -25.24 2.23
N VAL A 97 3.66 -24.00 2.38
CA VAL A 97 2.99 -23.26 1.32
C VAL A 97 3.76 -21.96 1.10
N PRO A 98 4.23 -21.66 -0.12
CA PRO A 98 4.89 -20.41 -0.40
C PRO A 98 3.88 -19.27 -0.32
N VAL A 99 4.13 -18.31 0.57
CA VAL A 99 3.35 -17.06 0.66
C VAL A 99 4.27 -15.91 0.23
N PRO A 100 3.80 -15.00 -0.64
CA PRO A 100 4.55 -13.80 -0.98
C PRO A 100 4.90 -12.97 0.28
N LYS A 101 6.17 -12.57 0.40
CA LYS A 101 6.65 -11.77 1.54
C LYS A 101 6.36 -10.28 1.41
N LYS A 102 6.26 -9.83 0.16
CA LYS A 102 6.17 -8.43 -0.22
C LYS A 102 5.39 -8.30 -1.52
N TRP A 103 4.72 -7.17 -1.67
CA TRP A 103 4.19 -6.71 -2.94
C TRP A 103 5.14 -5.65 -3.50
N SER A 104 5.62 -5.87 -4.73
CA SER A 104 6.54 -4.97 -5.42
C SER A 104 5.76 -4.04 -6.34
N VAL A 105 6.06 -2.75 -6.25
CA VAL A 105 5.43 -1.69 -7.04
C VAL A 105 6.50 -1.06 -7.94
N GLY A 106 6.32 -1.20 -9.25
CA GLY A 106 7.16 -0.54 -10.24
C GLY A 106 6.84 0.95 -10.31
N LEU A 107 7.85 1.80 -10.16
CA LEU A 107 7.73 3.25 -10.15
C LEU A 107 8.56 3.81 -11.30
N GLU A 108 7.90 4.39 -12.31
CA GLU A 108 8.56 5.01 -13.44
C GLU A 108 8.52 6.54 -13.29
N CYS A 109 9.68 7.18 -13.24
CA CYS A 109 9.76 8.64 -13.21
C CYS A 109 9.82 9.23 -14.63
N THR A 110 9.26 10.42 -14.81
CA THR A 110 9.34 11.19 -16.07
C THR A 110 10.76 11.49 -16.57
N CYS A 111 11.80 11.34 -15.74
CA CYS A 111 13.19 11.46 -16.17
C CYS A 111 13.77 10.16 -16.75
N GLY A 112 12.98 9.09 -16.83
CA GLY A 112 13.36 7.78 -17.36
C GLY A 112 13.95 6.81 -16.34
N ASN A 113 14.08 7.21 -15.07
CA ASN A 113 14.56 6.32 -14.01
C ASN A 113 13.42 5.46 -13.46
N GLU A 114 13.73 4.19 -13.24
CA GLU A 114 12.82 3.18 -12.69
C GLU A 114 13.24 2.80 -11.28
N PHE A 115 12.26 2.67 -10.39
CA PHE A 115 12.45 2.23 -9.01
C PHE A 115 11.46 1.12 -8.69
N THR A 116 11.78 0.31 -7.68
CA THR A 116 10.84 -0.68 -7.14
C THR A 116 10.63 -0.39 -5.67
N ALA A 117 9.39 -0.06 -5.30
CA ALA A 117 8.99 0.02 -3.91
C ALA A 117 8.51 -1.35 -3.42
N GLU A 118 8.77 -1.68 -2.16
CA GLU A 118 8.36 -2.94 -1.56
C GLU A 118 7.44 -2.70 -0.38
N VAL A 119 6.24 -3.28 -0.45
CA VAL A 119 5.25 -3.24 0.62
C VAL A 119 5.25 -4.59 1.32
N PRO A 120 5.53 -4.68 2.64
CA PRO A 120 5.50 -5.94 3.35
C PRO A 120 4.08 -6.51 3.41
N LEU A 121 3.98 -7.83 3.25
CA LEU A 121 2.72 -8.57 3.33
C LEU A 121 2.69 -9.44 4.59
N PRO A 122 1.49 -9.68 5.19
CA PRO A 122 1.36 -10.57 6.33
C PRO A 122 1.92 -11.97 6.06
N GLN A 123 2.59 -12.56 7.04
CA GLN A 123 3.19 -13.89 6.95
C GLN A 123 2.53 -14.91 7.90
N LEU A 124 2.78 -16.20 7.65
CA LEU A 124 2.23 -17.30 8.46
C LEU A 124 2.78 -17.29 9.90
N GLU A 125 4.00 -16.80 10.07
CA GLU A 125 4.69 -16.67 11.35
C GLU A 125 4.07 -15.59 12.23
N ASP A 126 3.55 -14.52 11.62
CA ASP A 126 2.91 -13.39 12.31
C ASP A 126 1.59 -13.78 12.98
N MET A 127 1.00 -14.91 12.56
CA MET A 127 -0.29 -15.40 13.06
C MET A 127 -0.17 -16.21 14.38
N LYS A 128 1.04 -16.34 14.94
CA LYS A 128 1.27 -17.00 16.24
C LYS A 128 1.20 -16.00 17.41
N SER A 129 0.00 -15.50 17.71
CA SER A 129 -0.27 -14.78 18.97
C SER A 129 -1.78 -14.69 19.23
N GLY A 130 -2.39 -15.85 19.46
CA GLY A 130 -3.81 -15.96 19.78
C GLY A 130 -4.11 -17.26 20.51
N THR A 131 -3.30 -17.60 21.52
CA THR A 131 -3.75 -18.52 22.57
C THR A 131 -4.32 -17.68 23.70
N SER A 132 -5.63 -17.86 23.84
CA SER A 132 -6.54 -17.53 24.93
C SER A 132 -5.95 -17.63 26.34
#